data_AF-B4G0D5-F1
#
_entry.id   AF-B4G0D5-F1
#
_cell.length_a   1.000
_cell.length_b   1.000
_cell.length_c   1.000
_cell.angle_alpha   90.00
_cell.angle_beta   90.00
_cell.angle_gamma   90.00
#
_symmetry.space_group_name_H-M   'P 1'
#
loop_
_entity.id
_entity.type
_entity.pdbx_description
1 polymer ?
#
loop_
_entity_poly.entity_id
_entity_poly.type
_entity_poly.pdbx_seq_one_letter_code
_entity_poly.pdbx_strand_id
1 'polypeptide(L)'
;MDGSAGSFVAVRRLSGSDRAAAFHHSSSAEVVTGSTAWIGRGLSCVCAQRRDSDARLSFDLTPVQEECLQRLQNRIEVQYDSANREHQEALQSLWCASFPGTELRGLISEQWKEMGWQGKDPSTDFRGGGFISLENLLYFARNYPKSFQELLRKQNGDRAIWEYPFAVAGVNITFMLIQMLDLQSVKPRSLFGAVFLKLLSENDQAFDILYCITFKLMDQQWLDMHATYMDFNTVMKSTRRQLERELLIEDIQRIEDMPSYRLLAR
;
A
#
# COMPACT_ATOMS: atom_id res chain seq x y z
N MET A 1 -0.49 31.58 -6.09
CA MET A 1 -1.83 31.65 -5.50
C MET A 1 -2.36 30.23 -5.39
N ASP A 2 -2.87 29.92 -4.21
CA ASP A 2 -3.27 28.61 -3.68
C ASP A 2 -3.72 27.55 -4.67
N GLY A 3 -3.09 26.38 -4.57
CA GLY A 3 -3.48 25.16 -5.27
C GLY A 3 -3.70 24.03 -4.28
N SER A 4 -4.92 23.96 -3.72
CA SER A 4 -5.62 22.75 -3.27
C SER A 4 -4.84 21.78 -2.38
N ALA A 5 -4.83 22.05 -1.07
CA ALA A 5 -4.56 21.02 -0.05
C ALA A 5 -5.76 20.05 -0.01
N GLY A 6 -5.60 18.86 -0.57
CA GLY A 6 -6.59 17.79 -0.43
C GLY A 6 -6.79 17.45 1.05
N SER A 7 -8.02 17.55 1.53
CA SER A 7 -8.39 17.22 2.92
C SER A 7 -8.36 15.70 3.11
N PHE A 8 -7.52 15.22 4.01
CA PHE A 8 -7.41 13.80 4.37
C PHE A 8 -7.85 13.55 5.82
N VAL A 9 -8.36 12.34 6.09
CA VAL A 9 -8.69 11.89 7.45
C VAL A 9 -7.47 11.18 8.06
N ALA A 10 -6.87 11.81 9.07
CA ALA A 10 -5.76 11.24 9.85
C ALA A 10 -6.28 10.38 11.01
N VAL A 11 -5.52 9.33 11.37
CA VAL A 11 -5.81 8.47 12.53
C VAL A 11 -5.01 8.97 13.74
N ARG A 12 -5.69 9.38 14.82
CA ARG A 12 -5.05 9.67 16.11
C ARG A 12 -4.59 8.37 16.77
N ARG A 13 -3.43 8.41 17.43
CA ARG A 13 -2.99 7.34 18.33
C ARG A 13 -3.98 7.16 19.49
N LEU A 14 -4.42 5.92 19.74
CA LEU A 14 -5.06 5.55 21.01
C LEU A 14 -3.94 5.42 22.05
N SER A 15 -3.71 6.49 22.82
CA SER A 15 -2.88 6.37 24.03
C SER A 15 -3.68 5.60 25.07
N GLY A 16 -3.07 4.57 25.65
CA GLY A 16 -3.68 3.72 26.66
C GLY A 16 -4.23 4.55 27.82
N SER A 17 -5.39 4.08 28.31
CA SER A 17 -6.09 4.45 29.54
C SER A 17 -5.32 5.37 30.49
N ASP A 18 -5.70 6.64 30.54
CA ASP A 18 -5.62 7.41 31.78
C ASP A 18 -6.96 8.06 32.10
N ARG A 19 -7.48 7.64 33.24
CA ARG A 19 -8.65 8.19 33.93
C ARG A 19 -8.36 9.62 34.34
N ALA A 20 -9.17 10.58 33.89
CA ALA A 20 -9.80 11.57 34.77
C ALA A 20 -10.64 12.58 33.97
N ALA A 21 -11.93 12.58 34.32
CA ALA A 21 -12.77 13.74 34.59
C ALA A 21 -12.99 14.84 33.52
N ALA A 22 -14.29 15.04 33.32
CA ALA A 22 -14.96 16.34 33.33
C ALA A 22 -15.10 17.12 32.01
N PHE A 23 -16.31 16.96 31.47
CA PHE A 23 -17.26 18.05 31.18
C PHE A 23 -17.07 18.95 29.94
N HIS A 24 -18.18 18.95 29.18
CA HIS A 24 -18.83 20.06 28.47
C HIS A 24 -18.68 20.20 26.93
N HIS A 25 -19.90 20.24 26.39
CA HIS A 25 -20.41 20.87 25.17
C HIS A 25 -20.15 20.23 23.81
N SER A 26 -21.19 19.48 23.41
CA SER A 26 -21.71 19.33 22.05
C SER A 26 -21.66 20.65 21.27
N SER A 27 -20.85 20.67 20.22
CA SER A 27 -21.03 21.54 19.06
C SER A 27 -21.10 20.60 17.86
N SER A 28 -22.27 20.56 17.23
CA SER A 28 -22.49 19.88 15.95
C SER A 28 -21.61 20.53 14.88
N ALA A 29 -20.41 20.01 14.69
CA ALA A 29 -19.62 20.29 13.50
C ALA A 29 -20.18 19.42 12.38
N GLU A 30 -20.89 20.05 11.45
CA GLU A 30 -21.32 19.46 10.20
C GLU A 30 -20.12 18.78 9.52
N VAL A 31 -20.18 17.46 9.40
CA VAL A 31 -19.19 16.67 8.64
C VAL A 31 -19.46 16.95 7.17
N VAL A 32 -18.84 18.02 6.66
CA VAL A 32 -18.73 18.25 5.22
C VAL A 32 -17.92 17.09 4.66
N THR A 33 -18.59 16.18 3.96
CA THR A 33 -18.00 15.06 3.24
C THR A 33 -16.96 15.59 2.25
N GLY A 34 -15.69 15.40 2.59
CA GLY A 34 -14.55 15.81 1.76
C GLY A 34 -14.64 15.20 0.36
N SER A 35 -14.64 16.08 -0.63
CA SER A 35 -14.85 15.81 -2.04
C SER A 35 -13.87 14.77 -2.60
N THR A 36 -14.41 13.82 -3.36
CA THR A 36 -13.70 12.83 -4.19
C THR A 36 -12.98 13.53 -5.34
N ALA A 37 -11.83 14.16 -5.10
CA ALA A 37 -11.06 14.87 -6.11
C ALA A 37 -10.00 14.02 -6.85
N TRP A 38 -10.17 12.69 -6.88
CA TRP A 38 -9.40 11.79 -7.75
C TRP A 38 -10.21 11.35 -9.00
N ILE A 39 -11.31 12.07 -9.29
CA ILE A 39 -12.17 11.80 -10.43
C ILE A 39 -11.60 12.47 -11.68
N GLY A 40 -10.97 11.69 -12.55
CA GLY A 40 -10.82 12.04 -13.96
C GLY A 40 -9.38 12.20 -14.46
N ARG A 41 -9.00 11.32 -15.39
CA ARG A 41 -7.84 11.38 -16.28
C ARG A 41 -6.46 11.29 -15.62
N GLY A 42 -5.87 10.10 -15.69
CA GLY A 42 -4.43 9.90 -15.54
C GLY A 42 -3.95 9.99 -14.10
N LEU A 43 -4.29 8.98 -13.29
CA LEU A 43 -3.72 8.80 -11.96
C LEU A 43 -2.20 8.66 -12.13
N SER A 44 -1.43 9.71 -11.92
CA SER A 44 -0.01 9.62 -11.60
C SER A 44 0.07 9.57 -10.09
N CYS A 45 0.70 8.54 -9.51
CA CYS A 45 1.15 8.64 -8.12
C CYS A 45 1.94 9.93 -8.00
N VAL A 46 1.82 10.62 -6.87
CA VAL A 46 2.71 11.75 -6.57
C VAL A 46 4.19 11.35 -6.68
N CYS A 47 4.48 10.07 -6.45
CA CYS A 47 5.77 9.41 -6.59
C CYS A 47 6.13 9.00 -8.02
N ALA A 48 5.18 9.04 -8.97
CA ALA A 48 5.33 8.54 -10.33
C ALA A 48 5.55 9.60 -11.39
N GLN A 49 6.07 10.78 -11.01
CA GLN A 49 6.65 11.70 -12.00
C GLN A 49 7.66 10.93 -12.86
N ARG A 50 7.27 10.64 -14.11
CA ARG A 50 8.08 9.92 -15.09
C ARG A 50 9.39 10.69 -15.29
N ARG A 51 10.53 10.01 -15.17
CA ARG A 51 11.77 10.52 -15.76
C ARG A 51 11.70 10.21 -17.24
N ASP A 52 11.74 11.24 -18.09
CA ASP A 52 11.82 11.11 -19.56
C ASP A 52 13.11 10.44 -20.06
N SER A 53 13.95 9.91 -19.17
CA SER A 53 15.29 9.38 -19.47
C SER A 53 15.34 7.86 -19.66
N ASP A 54 14.22 7.15 -19.58
CA ASP A 54 14.18 5.72 -19.96
C ASP A 54 14.28 5.62 -21.48
N ALA A 55 15.53 5.59 -21.97
CA ALA A 55 15.84 5.05 -23.29
C ALA A 55 15.04 3.75 -23.42
N ARG A 56 14.14 3.67 -24.41
CA ARG A 56 13.24 2.53 -24.61
C ARG A 56 14.08 1.27 -24.69
N LEU A 57 14.20 0.56 -23.58
CA LEU A 57 14.90 -0.72 -23.52
C LEU A 57 14.06 -1.69 -24.33
N SER A 58 14.56 -2.10 -25.50
CA SER A 58 13.98 -3.23 -26.22
C SER A 58 14.64 -4.49 -25.67
N PHE A 59 13.97 -5.11 -24.71
CA PHE A 59 14.24 -6.50 -24.33
C PHE A 59 13.07 -7.37 -24.76
N ASP A 60 13.36 -8.60 -25.12
CA ASP A 60 12.34 -9.60 -25.43
C ASP A 60 12.01 -10.38 -24.17
N LEU A 61 10.72 -10.65 -23.97
CA LEU A 61 10.26 -11.48 -22.87
C LEU A 61 10.48 -12.94 -23.24
N THR A 62 10.93 -13.74 -22.27
CA THR A 62 10.83 -15.19 -22.42
C THR A 62 9.35 -15.60 -22.34
N PRO A 63 8.94 -16.74 -22.93
CA PRO A 63 7.55 -17.20 -22.82
C PRO A 63 7.05 -17.32 -21.37
N VAL A 64 7.93 -17.71 -20.45
CA VAL A 64 7.64 -17.79 -19.01
C VAL A 64 7.39 -16.41 -18.40
N GLN A 65 8.21 -15.41 -18.75
CA GLN A 65 8.02 -14.04 -18.27
C GLN A 65 6.71 -13.44 -18.81
N GLU A 66 6.37 -13.73 -20.06
CA GLU A 66 5.14 -13.28 -20.70
C GLU A 66 3.91 -13.88 -20.00
N GLU A 67 3.93 -15.18 -19.70
CA GLU A 67 2.86 -15.86 -18.96
C GLU A 67 2.71 -15.31 -17.53
N CYS A 68 3.82 -15.15 -16.81
CA CYS A 68 3.81 -14.58 -15.46
C CYS A 68 3.30 -13.13 -15.44
N LEU A 69 3.74 -12.30 -16.39
CA LEU A 69 3.25 -10.93 -16.53
C LEU A 69 1.75 -10.91 -16.81
N GLN A 70 1.27 -11.72 -17.75
CA GLN A 70 -0.16 -11.79 -18.08
C GLN A 70 -1.00 -12.20 -16.87
N ARG A 71 -0.54 -13.18 -16.07
CA ARG A 71 -1.22 -13.60 -14.84
C ARG A 71 -1.32 -12.46 -13.82
N LEU A 72 -0.23 -11.70 -13.65
CA LEU A 72 -0.22 -10.54 -12.76
C LEU A 72 -1.10 -9.39 -13.30
N GLN A 73 -1.09 -9.14 -14.61
CA GLN A 73 -1.95 -8.15 -15.25
C GLN A 73 -3.42 -8.48 -15.09
N ASN A 74 -3.80 -9.75 -15.27
CA ASN A 74 -5.16 -10.20 -15.03
C ASN A 74 -5.60 -9.93 -13.59
N ARG A 75 -4.71 -10.03 -12.59
CA ARG A 75 -5.01 -9.65 -11.19
C ARG A 75 -5.14 -8.11 -11.04
N ILE A 76 -4.25 -7.34 -11.67
CA ILE A 76 -4.24 -5.87 -11.60
C ILE A 76 -5.51 -5.26 -12.21
N GLU A 77 -6.06 -5.86 -13.27
CA GLU A 77 -7.24 -5.36 -13.96
C GLU A 77 -8.55 -5.53 -13.16
N VAL A 78 -8.59 -6.43 -12.17
CA VAL A 78 -9.78 -6.69 -11.36
C VAL A 78 -10.05 -5.53 -10.40
N GLN A 79 -11.17 -4.85 -10.62
CA GLN A 79 -11.70 -3.85 -9.68
C GLN A 79 -12.30 -4.53 -8.46
N TYR A 80 -12.21 -3.88 -7.30
CA TYR A 80 -12.99 -4.32 -6.14
C TYR A 80 -14.48 -4.17 -6.44
N ASP A 81 -15.23 -5.23 -6.17
CA ASP A 81 -16.67 -5.32 -6.37
C ASP A 81 -17.32 -5.73 -5.05
N SER A 82 -18.10 -4.81 -4.46
CA SER A 82 -18.81 -5.02 -3.21
C SER A 82 -19.96 -6.04 -3.31
N ALA A 83 -20.39 -6.43 -4.51
CA ALA A 83 -21.38 -7.48 -4.72
C ALA A 83 -20.76 -8.87 -4.94
N ASN A 84 -19.45 -8.95 -5.22
CA ASN A 84 -18.75 -10.20 -5.43
C ASN A 84 -18.44 -10.87 -4.07
N ARG A 85 -18.88 -12.12 -3.90
CA ARG A 85 -18.72 -12.87 -2.66
C ARG A 85 -17.25 -13.14 -2.30
N GLU A 86 -16.41 -13.46 -3.27
CA GLU A 86 -14.98 -13.72 -3.04
C GLU A 86 -14.26 -12.46 -2.56
N HIS A 87 -14.63 -11.29 -3.10
CA HIS A 87 -14.09 -10.01 -2.65
C HIS A 87 -14.52 -9.69 -1.20
N GLN A 88 -15.79 -9.94 -0.88
CA GLN A 88 -16.31 -9.78 0.48
C GLN A 88 -15.60 -10.72 1.48
N GLU A 89 -15.40 -11.99 1.10
CA GLU A 89 -14.70 -13.01 1.90
C GLU A 89 -13.21 -12.64 2.11
N ALA A 90 -12.55 -12.10 1.09
CA ALA A 90 -11.17 -11.60 1.20
C ALA A 90 -11.10 -10.40 2.17
N LEU A 91 -12.06 -9.48 2.10
CA LEU A 91 -12.12 -8.33 3.00
C LEU A 91 -12.38 -8.78 4.45
N GLN A 92 -13.31 -9.70 4.67
CA GLN A 92 -13.55 -10.30 5.99
C GLN A 92 -12.32 -11.05 6.51
N SER A 93 -11.63 -11.80 5.65
CA SER A 93 -10.39 -12.50 6.00
C SER A 93 -9.30 -11.52 6.44
N LEU A 94 -9.20 -10.37 5.78
CA LEU A 94 -8.25 -9.32 6.16
C LEU A 94 -8.57 -8.78 7.57
N TRP A 95 -9.84 -8.54 7.88
CA TRP A 95 -10.23 -8.12 9.23
C TRP A 95 -9.83 -9.15 10.28
N CYS A 96 -10.18 -10.42 10.07
CA CYS A 96 -9.87 -11.50 11.00
C CYS A 96 -8.36 -11.66 11.25
N ALA A 97 -7.54 -11.50 10.20
CA ALA A 97 -6.08 -11.54 10.32
C ALA A 97 -5.51 -10.29 11.02
N SER A 98 -6.16 -9.14 10.88
CA SER A 98 -5.73 -7.86 11.46
C SER A 98 -6.09 -7.73 12.94
N PHE A 99 -7.29 -8.16 13.31
CA PHE A 99 -7.83 -8.07 14.67
C PHE A 99 -8.32 -9.44 15.17
N PRO A 100 -7.41 -10.41 15.42
CA PRO A 100 -7.78 -11.72 15.94
C PRO A 100 -8.66 -11.60 17.20
N GLY A 101 -9.75 -12.36 17.24
CA GLY A 101 -10.70 -12.36 18.36
C GLY A 101 -11.67 -11.17 18.38
N THR A 102 -11.58 -10.23 17.44
CA THR A 102 -12.55 -9.13 17.32
C THR A 102 -13.48 -9.39 16.14
N GLU A 103 -14.77 -9.59 16.41
CA GLU A 103 -15.78 -9.82 15.37
C GLU A 103 -16.02 -8.55 14.52
N LEU A 104 -16.06 -8.71 13.20
CA LEU A 104 -16.50 -7.65 12.29
C LEU A 104 -18.02 -7.59 12.26
N ARG A 105 -18.60 -6.46 12.68
CA ARG A 105 -20.07 -6.28 12.74
C ARG A 105 -20.74 -6.14 11.37
N GLY A 106 -19.95 -5.87 10.33
CA GLY A 106 -20.41 -5.72 8.96
C GLY A 106 -19.31 -5.18 8.06
N LEU A 107 -19.44 -5.41 6.75
CA LEU A 107 -18.46 -4.93 5.76
C LEU A 107 -18.44 -3.40 5.64
N ILE A 108 -19.54 -2.75 6.02
CA ILE A 108 -19.61 -1.29 6.21
C ILE A 108 -19.73 -1.05 7.73
N SER A 109 -18.64 -0.62 8.37
CA SER A 109 -18.53 -0.46 9.82
C SER A 109 -17.46 0.57 10.20
N GLU A 110 -17.70 1.34 11.26
CA GLU A 110 -16.70 2.27 11.82
C GLU A 110 -15.41 1.56 12.27
N GLN A 111 -15.48 0.25 12.53
CA GLN A 111 -14.36 -0.61 12.89
C GLN A 111 -13.19 -0.51 11.90
N TRP A 112 -13.47 -0.31 10.61
CA TRP A 112 -12.43 -0.20 9.59
C TRP A 112 -11.48 0.98 9.82
N LYS A 113 -11.92 2.05 10.47
CA LYS A 113 -11.03 3.17 10.82
C LYS A 113 -9.90 2.76 11.76
N GLU A 114 -10.08 1.72 12.56
CA GLU A 114 -9.02 1.18 13.44
C GLU A 114 -7.84 0.60 12.64
N MET A 115 -8.11 0.08 11.43
CA MET A 115 -7.08 -0.39 10.51
C MET A 115 -6.47 0.74 9.66
N GLY A 116 -6.99 1.96 9.79
CA GLY A 116 -6.60 3.11 8.98
C GLY A 116 -7.22 3.13 7.59
N TRP A 117 -8.45 2.64 7.41
CA TRP A 117 -9.28 2.98 6.24
C TRP A 117 -9.84 4.41 6.37
N GLN A 118 -10.11 5.11 5.27
CA GLN A 118 -10.56 6.52 5.31
C GLN A 118 -11.94 6.68 5.94
N GLY A 119 -12.81 5.68 5.75
CA GLY A 119 -14.18 5.68 6.21
C GLY A 119 -14.64 4.32 6.70
N LYS A 120 -15.94 4.21 6.90
CA LYS A 120 -16.60 2.95 7.30
C LYS A 120 -16.69 1.92 6.19
N ASP A 121 -16.40 2.29 4.94
CA ASP A 121 -16.56 1.45 3.76
C ASP A 121 -15.22 1.39 2.98
N PRO A 122 -14.42 0.32 3.17
CA PRO A 122 -13.15 0.14 2.47
C PRO A 122 -13.25 0.12 0.95
N SER A 123 -14.43 -0.19 0.38
CA SER A 123 -14.61 -0.21 -1.08
C SER A 123 -14.30 1.13 -1.74
N THR A 124 -14.45 2.23 -0.99
CA THR A 124 -14.16 3.59 -1.46
C THR A 124 -12.67 3.85 -1.63
N ASP A 125 -11.81 3.18 -0.85
CA ASP A 125 -10.35 3.32 -0.88
C ASP A 125 -9.71 2.50 -2.02
N PHE A 126 -10.32 1.37 -2.42
CA PHE A 126 -9.77 0.48 -3.47
C PHE A 126 -9.85 1.07 -4.89
N ARG A 127 -10.52 2.21 -5.11
CA ARG A 127 -10.69 2.80 -6.45
C ARG A 127 -9.38 3.07 -7.19
N GLY A 128 -8.31 3.42 -6.47
CA GLY A 128 -6.98 3.67 -7.06
C GLY A 128 -6.10 2.43 -7.21
N GLY A 129 -6.32 1.41 -6.37
CA GLY A 129 -5.44 0.25 -6.27
C GLY A 129 -6.04 -1.09 -6.71
N GLY A 130 -7.34 -1.14 -7.02
CA GLY A 130 -8.04 -2.35 -7.43
C GLY A 130 -8.16 -3.41 -6.33
N PHE A 131 -8.70 -4.58 -6.69
CA PHE A 131 -8.83 -5.72 -5.77
C PHE A 131 -7.46 -6.25 -5.34
N ILE A 132 -6.44 -6.19 -6.20
CA ILE A 132 -5.07 -6.62 -5.88
C ILE A 132 -4.48 -5.90 -4.65
N SER A 133 -4.90 -4.68 -4.34
CA SER A 133 -4.46 -4.00 -3.10
C SER A 133 -4.96 -4.70 -1.83
N LEU A 134 -6.18 -5.26 -1.88
CA LEU A 134 -6.71 -6.11 -0.81
C LEU A 134 -5.97 -7.45 -0.76
N GLU A 135 -5.70 -8.06 -1.92
CA GLU A 135 -4.90 -9.30 -1.99
C GLU A 135 -3.51 -9.11 -1.37
N ASN A 136 -2.84 -8.00 -1.67
CA ASN A 136 -1.53 -7.67 -1.12
C ASN A 136 -1.56 -7.51 0.41
N LEU A 137 -2.54 -6.76 0.95
CA LEU A 137 -2.74 -6.63 2.39
C LEU A 137 -2.97 -7.98 3.07
N LEU A 138 -3.82 -8.82 2.46
CA LEU A 138 -4.15 -10.15 2.97
C LEU A 138 -2.95 -11.10 2.89
N TYR A 139 -2.19 -11.04 1.80
CA TYR A 139 -0.93 -11.78 1.64
C TYR A 139 0.05 -11.41 2.74
N PHE A 140 0.22 -10.11 3.01
CA PHE A 140 1.11 -9.63 4.06
C PHE A 140 0.69 -10.15 5.44
N ALA A 141 -0.61 -10.03 5.76
CA ALA A 141 -1.17 -10.51 7.02
C ALA A 141 -0.98 -12.03 7.24
N ARG A 142 -1.07 -12.83 6.18
CA ARG A 142 -0.95 -14.30 6.24
C ARG A 142 0.49 -14.80 6.23
N ASN A 143 1.38 -14.17 5.47
CA ASN A 143 2.72 -14.69 5.22
C ASN A 143 3.80 -14.09 6.12
N TYR A 144 3.58 -12.87 6.62
CA TYR A 144 4.48 -12.18 7.55
C TYR A 144 3.70 -11.57 8.72
N PRO A 145 2.93 -12.36 9.48
CA PRO A 145 2.01 -11.86 10.50
C PRO A 145 2.70 -11.01 11.56
N LYS A 146 3.94 -11.33 11.96
CA LYS A 146 4.70 -10.49 12.89
C LYS A 146 4.95 -9.09 12.32
N SER A 147 5.49 -9.00 11.11
CA SER A 147 5.76 -7.71 10.45
C SER A 147 4.49 -6.91 10.22
N PHE A 148 3.42 -7.59 9.80
CA PHE A 148 2.12 -6.97 9.58
C PHE A 148 1.57 -6.36 10.88
N GLN A 149 1.62 -7.10 11.99
CA GLN A 149 1.12 -6.63 13.29
C GLN A 149 1.98 -5.51 13.88
N GLU A 150 3.31 -5.58 13.74
CA GLU A 150 4.20 -4.48 14.15
C GLU A 150 3.84 -3.15 13.46
N LEU A 151 3.55 -3.21 12.15
CA LEU A 151 3.15 -2.04 11.36
C LEU A 151 1.73 -1.57 11.69
N LEU A 152 0.76 -2.48 11.73
CA LEU A 152 -0.64 -2.16 12.05
C LEU A 152 -0.76 -1.50 13.42
N ARG A 153 -0.02 -2.02 14.41
CA ARG A 153 -0.03 -1.54 15.80
C ARG A 153 0.98 -0.43 16.06
N LYS A 154 1.78 -0.02 15.05
CA LYS A 154 2.77 1.05 15.15
C LYS A 154 3.75 0.84 16.33
N GLN A 155 4.26 -0.38 16.46
CA GLN A 155 4.99 -0.83 17.67
C GLN A 155 6.41 -0.26 17.77
N ASN A 156 7.06 0.01 16.63
CA ASN A 156 8.47 0.32 16.57
C ASN A 156 8.74 1.82 16.36
N GLY A 157 9.84 2.32 16.93
CA GLY A 157 10.37 3.66 16.70
C GLY A 157 9.63 4.78 17.43
N ASP A 158 10.22 5.97 17.42
CA ASP A 158 9.55 7.19 17.84
C ASP A 158 8.67 7.72 16.71
N ARG A 159 7.41 8.02 17.02
CA ARG A 159 6.34 8.21 16.03
C ARG A 159 5.60 9.49 16.29
N ALA A 160 5.20 10.15 15.21
CA ALA A 160 4.45 11.39 15.31
C ALA A 160 3.07 11.13 15.93
N ILE A 161 2.46 12.18 16.50
CA ILE A 161 1.07 12.11 16.99
C ILE A 161 0.10 11.78 15.84
N TRP A 162 0.41 12.29 14.65
CA TRP A 162 -0.34 12.09 13.42
C TRP A 162 0.41 11.14 12.50
N GLU A 163 0.09 9.85 12.64
CA GLU A 163 0.67 8.77 11.84
C GLU A 163 -0.06 8.61 10.50
N TYR A 164 0.59 7.92 9.56
CA TYR A 164 -0.08 7.51 8.33
C TYR A 164 -1.15 6.43 8.58
N PRO A 165 -2.31 6.52 7.90
CA PRO A 165 -3.35 5.49 7.93
C PRO A 165 -2.83 4.19 7.30
N PHE A 166 -2.72 3.12 8.10
CA PHE A 166 -2.07 1.87 7.71
C PHE A 166 -2.66 1.27 6.42
N ALA A 167 -3.97 1.01 6.37
CA ALA A 167 -4.58 0.40 5.19
C ALA A 167 -4.45 1.26 3.92
N VAL A 168 -4.70 2.57 4.03
CA VAL A 168 -4.55 3.52 2.91
C VAL A 168 -3.10 3.58 2.42
N ALA A 169 -2.12 3.52 3.32
CA ALA A 169 -0.72 3.44 2.93
C ALA A 169 -0.42 2.16 2.13
N GLY A 170 -1.00 1.03 2.55
CA GLY A 170 -0.96 -0.22 1.80
C GLY A 170 -1.50 -0.06 0.36
N VAL A 171 -2.68 0.52 0.19
CA VAL A 171 -3.25 0.77 -1.17
C VAL A 171 -2.32 1.66 -2.01
N ASN A 172 -1.74 2.70 -1.42
CA ASN A 172 -0.81 3.59 -2.11
C ASN A 172 0.50 2.89 -2.52
N ILE A 173 0.97 1.93 -1.72
CA ILE A 173 2.14 1.11 -2.05
C ILE A 173 1.86 0.24 -3.27
N THR A 174 0.73 -0.47 -3.31
CA THR A 174 0.33 -1.28 -4.47
C THR A 174 0.28 -0.41 -5.73
N PHE A 175 -0.37 0.75 -5.64
CA PHE A 175 -0.44 1.68 -6.76
C PHE A 175 0.94 2.18 -7.21
N MET A 176 1.82 2.56 -6.27
CA MET A 176 3.19 2.96 -6.58
C MET A 176 3.96 1.86 -7.32
N LEU A 177 3.87 0.60 -6.86
CA LEU A 177 4.60 -0.52 -7.45
C LEU A 177 4.13 -0.79 -8.89
N ILE A 178 2.81 -0.81 -9.13
CA ILE A 178 2.24 -1.01 -10.47
C ILE A 178 2.78 0.04 -11.46
N GLN A 179 2.88 1.30 -11.01
CA GLN A 179 3.38 2.39 -11.85
C GLN A 179 4.89 2.40 -12.03
N MET A 180 5.64 2.17 -10.95
CA MET A 180 7.11 2.12 -10.97
C MET A 180 7.61 1.03 -11.91
N LEU A 181 6.94 -0.12 -11.91
CA LEU A 181 7.28 -1.29 -12.69
C LEU A 181 6.59 -1.35 -14.08
N ASP A 182 5.75 -0.36 -14.41
CA ASP A 182 5.03 -0.26 -15.68
C ASP A 182 4.20 -1.51 -16.03
N LEU A 183 3.57 -2.12 -15.01
CA LEU A 183 2.93 -3.44 -15.13
C LEU A 183 1.63 -3.44 -15.94
N GLN A 184 1.02 -2.28 -16.20
CA GLN A 184 -0.18 -2.16 -17.03
C GLN A 184 0.13 -1.98 -18.53
N SER A 185 1.40 -1.86 -18.91
CA SER A 185 1.81 -1.85 -20.31
C SER A 185 1.93 -3.29 -20.83
N VAL A 186 1.72 -3.50 -22.14
CA VAL A 186 1.89 -4.83 -22.79
C VAL A 186 3.18 -5.52 -22.36
N LYS A 187 4.27 -4.75 -22.26
CA LYS A 187 5.46 -5.12 -21.49
C LYS A 187 6.03 -3.87 -20.81
N PRO A 188 6.73 -4.03 -19.67
CA PRO A 188 7.40 -2.93 -19.02
C PRO A 188 8.42 -2.25 -19.94
N ARG A 189 8.48 -0.92 -19.90
CA ARG A 189 9.41 -0.13 -20.72
C ARG A 189 10.62 0.40 -19.93
N SER A 190 10.64 0.19 -18.62
CA SER A 190 11.72 0.60 -17.72
C SER A 190 12.62 -0.57 -17.36
N LEU A 191 13.86 -0.28 -16.98
CA LEU A 191 14.80 -1.28 -16.49
C LEU A 191 14.27 -2.00 -15.23
N PHE A 192 13.61 -1.26 -14.34
CA PHE A 192 13.04 -1.81 -13.11
C PHE A 192 11.97 -2.85 -13.39
N GLY A 193 11.10 -2.60 -14.38
CA GLY A 193 10.10 -3.56 -14.80
C GLY A 193 10.74 -4.81 -15.42
N ALA A 194 11.79 -4.65 -16.24
CA ALA A 194 12.53 -5.77 -16.81
C ALA A 194 13.17 -6.67 -15.73
N VAL A 195 13.83 -6.07 -14.74
CA VAL A 195 14.43 -6.80 -13.62
C VAL A 195 13.35 -7.50 -12.79
N PHE A 196 12.24 -6.80 -12.50
CA PHE A 196 11.15 -7.40 -11.76
C PHE A 196 10.53 -8.61 -12.48
N LEU A 197 10.43 -8.60 -13.82
CA LEU A 197 9.92 -9.76 -14.55
C LEU A 197 10.80 -11.00 -14.41
N LYS A 198 12.12 -10.82 -14.25
CA LYS A 198 13.01 -11.93 -13.90
C LYS A 198 12.67 -12.49 -12.51
N LEU A 199 12.46 -11.62 -11.52
CA LEU A 199 12.05 -12.05 -10.18
C LEU A 199 10.70 -12.77 -10.19
N LEU A 200 9.75 -12.26 -10.98
CA LEU A 200 8.42 -12.83 -11.12
C LEU A 200 8.42 -14.18 -11.85
N SER A 201 9.34 -14.41 -12.80
CA SER A 201 9.51 -15.72 -13.44
C SER A 201 10.11 -16.77 -12.50
N GLU A 202 10.90 -16.35 -11.51
CA GLU A 202 11.46 -17.25 -10.48
C GLU A 202 10.46 -17.55 -9.35
N ASN A 203 9.57 -16.60 -9.04
CA ASN A 203 8.57 -16.74 -7.99
C ASN A 203 7.28 -15.99 -8.38
N ASP A 204 6.19 -16.73 -8.57
CA ASP A 204 4.89 -16.17 -8.97
C ASP A 204 4.24 -15.26 -7.90
N GLN A 205 4.72 -15.35 -6.66
CA GLN A 205 4.34 -14.47 -5.54
C GLN A 205 5.27 -13.26 -5.39
N ALA A 206 6.24 -13.05 -6.29
CA ALA A 206 7.23 -11.98 -6.16
C ALA A 206 6.61 -10.58 -6.01
N PHE A 207 5.47 -10.31 -6.66
CA PHE A 207 4.76 -9.03 -6.52
C PHE A 207 4.25 -8.82 -5.08
N ASP A 208 3.62 -9.84 -4.50
CA ASP A 208 3.07 -9.77 -3.15
C ASP A 208 4.18 -9.73 -2.08
N ILE A 209 5.31 -10.41 -2.33
CA ILE A 209 6.50 -10.31 -1.47
C ILE A 209 7.12 -8.91 -1.58
N LEU A 210 7.30 -8.38 -2.80
CA LEU A 210 7.80 -7.03 -3.03
C LEU A 210 6.93 -5.97 -2.34
N TYR A 211 5.61 -6.15 -2.34
CA TYR A 211 4.68 -5.33 -1.57
C TYR A 211 5.02 -5.33 -0.07
N CYS A 212 5.23 -6.51 0.52
CA CYS A 212 5.58 -6.62 1.94
C CYS A 212 6.91 -5.93 2.26
N ILE A 213 7.94 -6.16 1.43
CA ILE A 213 9.25 -5.49 1.53
C ILE A 213 9.05 -3.97 1.51
N THR A 214 8.31 -3.50 0.51
CA THR A 214 8.06 -2.07 0.29
C THR A 214 7.37 -1.43 1.48
N PHE A 215 6.42 -2.12 2.10
CA PHE A 215 5.71 -1.60 3.26
C PHE A 215 6.65 -1.44 4.47
N LYS A 216 7.45 -2.47 4.78
CA LYS A 216 8.44 -2.34 5.86
C LYS A 216 9.49 -1.26 5.56
N LEU A 217 9.91 -1.15 4.30
CA LEU A 217 10.84 -0.11 3.88
C LEU A 217 10.22 1.29 4.01
N MET A 218 8.94 1.46 3.64
CA MET A 218 8.22 2.71 3.79
C MET A 218 8.14 3.14 5.25
N ASP A 219 7.82 2.22 6.16
CA ASP A 219 7.79 2.51 7.59
C ASP A 219 9.18 2.80 8.17
N GLN A 220 10.23 2.14 7.68
CA GLN A 220 11.59 2.49 8.05
C GLN A 220 11.95 3.92 7.60
N GLN A 221 11.65 4.27 6.35
CA GLN A 221 11.82 5.64 5.85
C GLN A 221 11.00 6.64 6.67
N TRP A 222 9.78 6.28 7.06
CA TRP A 222 8.93 7.11 7.92
C TRP A 222 9.62 7.44 9.25
N LEU A 223 10.17 6.42 9.92
CA LEU A 223 10.86 6.57 11.19
C LEU A 223 12.18 7.35 11.05
N ASP A 224 12.99 7.00 10.05
CA ASP A 224 14.29 7.64 9.80
C ASP A 224 14.14 9.14 9.48
N MET A 225 13.01 9.52 8.86
CA MET A 225 12.70 10.90 8.51
C MET A 225 11.95 11.66 9.62
N HIS A 226 11.61 11.01 10.74
CA HIS A 226 10.70 11.54 11.75
C HIS A 226 9.41 12.09 11.14
N ALA A 227 8.89 11.36 10.15
CA ALA A 227 7.82 11.82 9.29
C ALA A 227 6.50 11.97 10.06
N THR A 228 5.73 12.97 9.63
CA THR A 228 4.36 13.17 10.07
C THR A 228 3.41 12.84 8.93
N TYR A 229 2.11 12.81 9.24
CA TYR A 229 1.04 12.74 8.24
C TYR A 229 1.27 13.62 6.99
N MET A 230 1.81 14.83 7.19
CA MET A 230 2.07 15.80 6.10
C MET A 230 3.19 15.37 5.15
N ASP A 231 4.09 14.48 5.61
CA ASP A 231 5.27 14.03 4.90
C ASP A 231 5.02 12.75 4.09
N PHE A 232 3.79 12.21 4.09
CA PHE A 232 3.45 10.93 3.46
C PHE A 232 3.95 10.82 2.02
N ASN A 233 3.70 11.84 1.20
CA ASN A 233 4.12 11.86 -0.20
C ASN A 233 5.66 11.90 -0.36
N THR A 234 6.34 12.54 0.59
CA THR A 234 7.80 12.63 0.63
C THR A 234 8.41 11.29 1.00
N VAL A 235 7.84 10.59 1.98
CA VAL A 235 8.23 9.22 2.38
C VAL A 235 7.99 8.23 1.24
N MET A 236 6.83 8.28 0.57
CA MET A 236 6.55 7.42 -0.59
C MET A 236 7.56 7.62 -1.73
N LYS A 237 7.94 8.87 -2.02
CA LYS A 237 9.01 9.18 -3.00
C LYS A 237 10.37 8.62 -2.57
N SER A 238 10.72 8.73 -1.29
CA SER A 238 11.98 8.18 -0.76
C SER A 238 12.01 6.65 -0.88
N THR A 239 10.91 6.01 -0.46
CA THR A 239 10.71 4.56 -0.53
C THR A 239 10.88 4.05 -1.97
N ARG A 240 10.21 4.70 -2.93
CA ARG A 240 10.35 4.38 -4.36
C ARG A 240 11.81 4.43 -4.81
N ARG A 241 12.53 5.51 -4.50
CA ARG A 241 13.94 5.69 -4.90
C ARG A 241 14.84 4.61 -4.30
N GLN A 242 14.55 4.19 -3.08
CA GLN A 242 15.29 3.12 -2.43
C GLN A 242 15.02 1.76 -3.10
N LEU A 243 13.76 1.46 -3.45
CA LEU A 243 13.43 0.25 -4.23
C LEU A 243 14.08 0.24 -5.61
N GLU A 244 14.06 1.37 -6.32
CA GLU A 244 14.73 1.52 -7.61
C GLU A 244 16.22 1.21 -7.49
N ARG A 245 16.89 1.67 -6.42
CA ARG A 245 18.30 1.32 -6.15
C ARG A 245 18.48 -0.16 -5.84
N GLU A 246 17.63 -0.73 -5.00
CA GLU A 246 17.72 -2.13 -4.62
C GLU A 246 17.53 -3.06 -5.82
N LEU A 247 16.56 -2.80 -6.69
CA LEU A 247 16.34 -3.57 -7.92
C LEU A 247 17.50 -3.51 -8.91
N LEU A 248 18.42 -2.55 -8.80
CA LEU A 248 19.58 -2.42 -9.68
C LEU A 248 20.87 -2.98 -9.06
N ILE A 249 20.81 -3.57 -7.86
CA ILE A 249 21.96 -4.24 -7.28
C ILE A 249 22.30 -5.46 -8.14
N GLU A 250 23.57 -5.54 -8.56
CA GLU A 250 24.10 -6.70 -9.28
C GLU A 250 23.85 -7.98 -8.46
N ASP A 251 23.67 -9.12 -9.13
CA ASP A 251 23.42 -10.43 -8.52
C ASP A 251 22.04 -10.70 -7.91
N ILE A 252 21.08 -9.78 -7.94
CA ILE A 252 19.69 -10.14 -7.57
C ILE A 252 19.13 -11.19 -8.54
N GLN A 253 18.89 -12.40 -8.02
CA GLN A 253 18.27 -13.51 -8.76
C GLN A 253 16.86 -13.81 -8.25
N ARG A 254 16.63 -13.63 -6.95
CA ARG A 254 15.37 -13.92 -6.27
C ARG A 254 14.90 -12.71 -5.47
N ILE A 255 13.60 -12.67 -5.17
CA ILE A 255 13.02 -11.57 -4.40
C ILE A 255 13.61 -11.48 -2.98
N GLU A 256 14.05 -12.61 -2.42
CA GLU A 256 14.72 -12.73 -1.13
C GLU A 256 16.12 -12.11 -1.11
N ASP A 257 16.75 -11.91 -2.29
CA ASP A 257 18.09 -11.32 -2.39
C ASP A 257 18.05 -9.78 -2.28
N MET A 258 16.86 -9.16 -2.33
CA MET A 258 16.72 -7.72 -2.12
C MET A 258 17.15 -7.34 -0.68
N PRO A 259 17.99 -6.30 -0.48
CA PRO A 259 18.46 -5.92 0.85
C PRO A 259 17.35 -5.67 1.87
N SER A 260 16.23 -5.05 1.45
CA SER A 260 15.10 -4.78 2.34
C SER A 260 14.25 -6.01 2.66
N TYR A 261 14.47 -7.16 2.01
CA TYR A 261 13.82 -8.42 2.39
C TYR A 261 14.08 -8.77 3.87
N ARG A 262 15.28 -8.44 4.38
CA ARG A 262 15.67 -8.66 5.79
C ARG A 262 14.78 -7.92 6.81
N LEU A 263 14.01 -6.93 6.38
CA LEU A 263 13.06 -6.23 7.24
C LEU A 263 11.84 -7.10 7.56
N LEU A 264 11.58 -8.14 6.78
CA LEU A 264 10.46 -9.05 6.98
C LEU A 264 10.79 -10.09 8.04
N ALA A 265 9.95 -10.12 9.06
CA ALA A 265 9.84 -11.19 10.04
C ALA A 265 8.47 -11.88 9.91
N ARG A 266 8.49 -13.21 9.97
CA ARG A 266 7.29 -14.04 9.98
C ARG A 266 6.65 -14.05 11.35
#